data_AF-A0A158M266-F1
#
_entry.id   AF-A0A158M266-F1
#
_cell.length_a   1.000
_cell.length_b   1.000
_cell.length_c   1.000
_cell.angle_alpha   90.00
_cell.angle_beta   90.00
_cell.angle_gamma   90.00
#
_symmetry.space_group_name_H-M   'P 1'
#
loop_
_entity.id
_entity.type
_entity.pdbx_description
1 polymer ?
#
loop_
_entity_poly.entity_id
_entity_poly.type
_entity_poly.pdbx_seq_one_letter_code
_entity_poly.pdbx_strand_id
1 'polypeptide(L)'
;MAYLPEKIVELSRRVEKISNEKISSIVDINQQAKYLSLNARIEAARSGEAGRGFAVVANQVQFVSEQITGIADALKQELAGSIADLIRISEHTLQEIRGYEGRRLSDLASNMIETMDRNLYERSCDVRWWATDSSLVDLLSSGQGERHASERLSVILDSYTVYLDLWVADASGRVVASGRPGRYPQVMGADVSHSEWFRRGMATASGGDYAALDIQCERLLGDAQVASYATAVRAGADRNGKPLGVLGIFLVHRGIPGNADRILRKKYS
;
A
#
# COMPACT_ATOMS: atom_id res chain seq x y z
N MET A 1 8.79 15.33 -3.41
CA MET A 1 9.95 15.31 -2.47
C MET A 1 11.01 14.41 -3.08
N ALA A 2 12.18 14.95 -3.47
CA ALA A 2 13.33 14.11 -3.81
C ALA A 2 13.80 13.41 -2.53
N TYR A 3 14.01 12.10 -2.59
CA TYR A 3 14.51 11.32 -1.45
C TYR A 3 15.92 11.83 -1.09
N LEU A 4 16.29 11.74 0.19
CA LEU A 4 17.57 12.24 0.71
C LEU A 4 18.80 11.74 -0.10
N PRO A 5 18.87 10.47 -0.51
CA PRO A 5 19.96 9.96 -1.34
C PRO A 5 20.03 10.57 -2.76
N GLU A 6 18.91 10.83 -3.45
CA GLU A 6 18.97 11.52 -4.75
C GLU A 6 19.54 12.94 -4.61
N LYS A 7 19.22 13.63 -3.51
CA LYS A 7 19.84 14.93 -3.20
C LYS A 7 21.34 14.82 -2.95
N ILE A 8 21.80 13.76 -2.28
CA ILE A 8 23.24 13.53 -2.07
C ILE A 8 23.94 13.33 -3.42
N VAL A 9 23.39 12.51 -4.32
CA VAL A 9 23.96 12.32 -5.67
C VAL A 9 24.02 13.64 -6.45
N GLU A 10 22.95 14.45 -6.41
CA GLU A 10 22.91 15.76 -7.05
C GLU A 10 23.98 16.71 -6.48
N LEU A 11 24.09 16.79 -5.15
CA LEU A 11 25.09 17.60 -4.46
C LEU A 11 26.51 17.13 -4.76
N SER A 12 26.77 15.82 -4.79
CA SER A 12 28.08 15.26 -5.13
C SER A 12 28.51 15.66 -6.53
N ARG A 13 27.61 15.59 -7.53
CA ARG A 13 27.89 16.07 -8.90
C ARG A 13 28.14 17.57 -8.96
N ARG A 14 27.43 18.35 -8.14
CA ARG A 14 27.64 19.81 -8.06
C ARG A 14 29.00 20.13 -7.45
N VAL A 15 29.39 19.43 -6.39
CA VAL A 15 30.72 19.56 -5.76
C VAL A 15 31.81 19.16 -6.76
N GLU A 16 31.64 18.08 -7.50
CA GLU A 16 32.57 17.66 -8.56
C GLU A 16 32.81 18.77 -9.59
N LYS A 17 31.73 19.35 -10.11
CA LYS A 17 31.80 20.43 -11.10
C LYS A 17 32.55 21.64 -10.55
N ILE A 18 32.15 22.12 -9.36
CA ILE A 18 32.76 23.29 -8.72
C ILE A 18 34.25 23.04 -8.45
N SER A 19 34.59 21.89 -7.89
CA SER A 19 35.97 21.53 -7.57
C SER A 19 36.84 21.47 -8.82
N ASN A 20 36.37 20.84 -9.90
CA ASN A 20 37.10 20.77 -11.17
C ASN A 20 37.34 22.16 -11.78
N GLU A 21 36.31 23.03 -11.79
CA GLU A 21 36.44 24.41 -12.29
C GLU A 21 37.45 25.23 -11.48
N LYS A 22 37.41 25.12 -10.14
CA LYS A 22 38.30 25.89 -9.27
C LYS A 22 39.73 25.37 -9.28
N ILE A 23 39.94 24.06 -9.32
CA ILE A 23 41.27 23.48 -9.46
C ILE A 23 41.89 23.86 -10.80
N SER A 24 41.13 23.82 -11.90
CA SER A 24 41.60 24.29 -13.21
C SER A 24 42.04 25.76 -13.14
N SER A 25 41.25 26.61 -12.51
CA SER A 25 41.59 28.04 -12.36
C SER A 25 42.89 28.24 -11.56
N ILE A 26 43.12 27.44 -10.51
CA ILE A 26 44.36 27.46 -9.73
C ILE A 26 45.54 27.07 -10.62
N VAL A 27 45.40 26.00 -11.41
CA VAL A 27 46.45 25.54 -12.33
C VAL A 27 46.77 26.62 -13.38
N ASP A 28 45.76 27.29 -13.94
CA ASP A 28 45.94 28.34 -14.94
C ASP A 28 46.68 29.55 -14.38
N ILE A 29 46.28 30.04 -13.19
CA ILE A 29 46.95 31.15 -12.50
C ILE A 29 48.40 30.76 -12.17
N ASN A 30 48.61 29.53 -11.72
CA ASN A 30 49.91 29.03 -11.34
C ASN A 30 50.85 28.88 -12.56
N GLN A 31 50.32 28.49 -13.72
CA GLN A 31 51.08 28.50 -14.97
C GLN A 31 51.50 29.92 -15.38
N GLN A 32 50.61 30.91 -15.25
CA GLN A 32 50.95 32.31 -15.51
C GLN A 32 52.06 32.81 -14.56
N ALA A 33 51.98 32.48 -13.28
CA ALA A 33 53.02 32.82 -12.30
C ALA A 33 54.37 32.18 -12.66
N LYS A 34 54.36 30.91 -13.11
CA LYS A 34 55.55 30.20 -13.58
C LYS A 34 56.16 30.84 -14.84
N TYR A 35 55.36 31.30 -15.79
CA TYR A 35 55.85 32.03 -16.95
C TYR A 35 56.42 33.39 -16.57
N LEU A 36 55.77 34.11 -15.65
CA LEU A 36 56.27 35.40 -15.16
C LEU A 36 57.61 35.23 -14.44
N SER A 37 57.75 34.20 -13.62
CA SER A 37 59.02 33.90 -12.94
C SER A 37 60.12 33.50 -13.92
N LEU A 38 59.78 32.73 -14.96
CA LEU A 38 60.72 32.39 -16.02
C LEU A 38 61.21 33.65 -16.76
N ASN A 39 60.30 34.54 -17.16
CA ASN A 39 60.65 35.80 -17.81
C ASN A 39 61.53 36.68 -16.90
N ALA A 40 61.20 36.77 -15.60
CA ALA A 40 62.00 37.49 -14.63
C ALA A 40 63.41 36.89 -14.46
N ARG A 41 63.54 35.55 -14.48
CA ARG A 41 64.86 34.88 -14.46
C ARG A 41 65.70 35.21 -15.70
N ILE A 42 65.08 35.25 -16.88
CA ILE A 42 65.76 35.58 -18.15
C ILE A 42 66.27 37.03 -18.11
N GLU A 43 65.44 37.98 -17.68
CA GLU A 43 65.84 39.39 -17.62
C GLU A 43 66.88 39.66 -16.52
N ALA A 44 66.78 38.94 -15.40
CA ALA A 44 67.80 38.97 -14.35
C ALA A 44 69.15 38.47 -14.85
N ALA A 45 69.18 37.38 -15.64
CA ALA A 45 70.39 36.88 -16.26
C ALA A 45 70.97 37.87 -17.29
N ARG A 46 70.11 38.53 -18.07
CA ARG A 46 70.49 39.57 -19.05
C ARG A 46 71.12 40.80 -18.39
N SER A 47 70.64 41.17 -17.21
CA SER A 47 71.14 42.32 -16.43
C SER A 47 72.45 42.04 -15.67
N GLY A 48 72.99 40.82 -15.75
CA GLY A 48 74.27 40.44 -15.15
C GLY A 48 74.30 40.62 -13.63
N GLU A 49 75.34 41.28 -13.11
CA GLU A 49 75.52 41.55 -11.67
C GLU A 49 74.32 42.29 -11.04
N ALA A 50 73.72 43.25 -11.77
CA ALA A 50 72.59 44.04 -11.28
C ALA A 50 71.29 43.21 -11.12
N GLY A 51 71.19 42.07 -11.80
CA GLY A 51 70.01 41.19 -11.77
C GLY A 51 70.03 40.11 -10.69
N ARG A 52 71.14 39.93 -9.93
CA ARG A 52 71.27 38.81 -8.98
C ARG A 52 70.14 38.69 -7.96
N GLY A 53 69.70 39.82 -7.38
CA GLY A 53 68.60 39.82 -6.41
C GLY A 53 67.27 39.37 -7.02
N PHE A 54 66.98 39.80 -8.24
CA PHE A 54 65.77 39.39 -8.98
C PHE A 54 65.81 37.91 -9.37
N ALA A 55 66.99 37.36 -9.70
CA ALA A 55 67.13 35.94 -10.01
C ALA A 55 66.73 35.03 -8.83
N VAL A 56 67.07 35.42 -7.59
CA VAL A 56 66.71 34.68 -6.38
C VAL A 56 65.19 34.66 -6.18
N VAL A 57 64.55 35.83 -6.30
CA VAL A 57 63.08 35.95 -6.18
C VAL A 57 62.39 35.11 -7.24
N ALA A 58 62.85 35.18 -8.49
CA ALA A 58 62.25 34.47 -9.59
C ALA A 58 62.39 32.93 -9.46
N ASN A 59 63.51 32.43 -8.91
CA ASN A 59 63.64 31.02 -8.54
C ASN A 59 62.66 30.61 -7.43
N GLN A 60 62.47 31.45 -6.41
CA GLN A 60 61.53 31.18 -5.33
C GLN A 60 60.09 31.11 -5.83
N VAL A 61 59.69 32.01 -6.73
CA VAL A 61 58.34 31.99 -7.34
C VAL A 61 58.14 30.72 -8.17
N GLN A 62 59.16 30.29 -8.92
CA GLN A 62 59.08 29.05 -9.68
C GLN A 62 58.92 27.83 -8.76
N PHE A 63 59.70 27.76 -7.68
CA PHE A 63 59.60 26.69 -6.68
C PHE A 63 58.21 26.64 -6.03
N VAL A 64 57.68 27.79 -5.62
CA VAL A 64 56.31 27.89 -5.08
C VAL A 64 55.28 27.44 -6.12
N SER A 65 55.47 27.81 -7.39
CA SER A 65 54.57 27.39 -8.45
C SER A 65 54.56 25.87 -8.64
N GLU A 66 55.73 25.21 -8.58
CA GLU A 66 55.80 23.75 -8.67
C GLU A 66 55.10 23.06 -7.48
N GLN A 67 55.21 23.61 -6.28
CA GLN A 67 54.48 23.13 -5.10
C GLN A 67 52.95 23.26 -5.27
N ILE A 68 52.47 24.41 -5.78
CA ILE A 68 51.04 24.63 -6.02
C ILE A 68 50.48 23.61 -7.02
N THR A 69 51.21 23.28 -8.09
CA THR A 69 50.79 22.26 -9.05
C THR A 69 50.63 20.90 -8.36
N GLY A 70 51.61 20.49 -7.55
CA GLY A 70 51.53 19.22 -6.83
C GLY A 70 50.34 19.15 -5.85
N ILE A 71 50.07 20.25 -5.14
CA ILE A 71 48.91 20.35 -4.24
C ILE A 71 47.59 20.31 -5.02
N ALA A 72 47.50 21.01 -6.15
CA ALA A 72 46.31 21.02 -6.99
C ALA A 72 46.00 19.63 -7.57
N ASP A 73 47.03 18.89 -7.99
CA ASP A 73 46.89 17.53 -8.50
C ASP A 73 46.46 16.54 -7.41
N ALA A 74 47.08 16.62 -6.22
CA ALA A 74 46.69 15.80 -5.07
C ALA A 74 45.23 16.07 -4.66
N LEU A 75 44.86 17.35 -4.54
CA LEU A 75 43.50 17.77 -4.22
C LEU A 75 42.48 17.23 -5.24
N LYS A 76 42.82 17.26 -6.53
CA LYS A 76 41.97 16.72 -7.59
C LYS A 76 41.74 15.22 -7.43
N GLN A 77 42.79 14.46 -7.14
CA GLN A 77 42.70 13.01 -6.96
C GLN A 77 41.88 12.64 -5.72
N GLU A 78 42.14 13.29 -4.59
CA GLU A 78 41.42 13.03 -3.33
C GLU A 78 39.93 13.37 -3.44
N LEU A 79 39.60 14.51 -4.06
CA LEU A 79 38.20 14.90 -4.28
C LEU A 79 37.49 13.93 -5.23
N ALA A 80 38.13 13.56 -6.34
CA ALA A 80 37.55 12.61 -7.28
C ALA A 80 37.25 11.25 -6.61
N GLY A 81 38.18 10.73 -5.80
CA GLY A 81 37.98 9.51 -5.02
C GLY A 81 36.82 9.63 -4.02
N SER A 82 36.82 10.71 -3.24
CA SER A 82 35.77 10.95 -2.23
C SER A 82 34.38 11.10 -2.84
N ILE A 83 34.27 11.77 -4.00
CA ILE A 83 33.01 11.94 -4.73
C ILE A 83 32.53 10.59 -5.28
N ALA A 84 33.43 9.78 -5.85
CA ALA A 84 33.09 8.46 -6.35
C ALA A 84 32.56 7.55 -5.23
N ASP A 85 33.19 7.58 -4.05
CA ASP A 85 32.70 6.84 -2.88
C ASP A 85 31.33 7.32 -2.39
N LEU A 86 31.10 8.64 -2.36
CA LEU A 86 29.79 9.19 -1.99
C LEU A 86 28.68 8.75 -2.95
N ILE A 87 28.96 8.74 -4.26
CA ILE A 87 27.99 8.28 -5.28
C ILE A 87 27.70 6.79 -5.07
N ARG A 88 28.74 5.95 -4.92
CA ARG A 88 28.60 4.51 -4.70
C ARG A 88 27.78 4.19 -3.45
N ILE A 89 28.06 4.85 -2.33
CA ILE A 89 27.30 4.68 -1.08
C ILE A 89 25.84 5.10 -1.28
N SER A 90 25.60 6.25 -1.92
CA SER A 90 24.25 6.75 -2.16
C SER A 90 23.43 5.82 -3.04
N GLU A 91 24.04 5.24 -4.09
CA GLU A 91 23.40 4.25 -4.96
C GLU A 91 23.07 2.96 -4.22
N HIS A 92 23.98 2.45 -3.38
CA HIS A 92 23.71 1.28 -2.54
C HIS A 92 22.55 1.53 -1.58
N THR A 93 22.57 2.66 -0.85
CA THR A 93 21.48 3.04 0.05
C THR A 93 20.14 3.21 -0.68
N LEU A 94 20.14 3.74 -1.91
CA LEU A 94 18.93 3.82 -2.73
C LEU A 94 18.35 2.45 -3.07
N GLN A 95 19.21 1.51 -3.46
CA GLN A 95 18.78 0.15 -3.76
C GLN A 95 18.21 -0.55 -2.52
N GLU A 96 18.86 -0.40 -1.36
CA GLU A 96 18.38 -0.95 -0.09
C GLU A 96 17.01 -0.38 0.28
N ILE A 97 16.86 0.96 0.27
CA ILE A 97 15.60 1.62 0.64
C ILE A 97 14.46 1.17 -0.28
N ARG A 98 14.67 1.19 -1.60
CA ARG A 98 13.66 0.74 -2.56
C ARG A 98 13.30 -0.73 -2.34
N GLY A 99 14.28 -1.57 -2.02
CA GLY A 99 14.07 -2.96 -1.65
C GLY A 99 13.21 -3.13 -0.39
N TYR A 100 13.48 -2.34 0.65
CA TYR A 100 12.71 -2.36 1.90
C TYR A 100 11.27 -1.88 1.72
N GLU A 101 11.05 -0.79 1.00
CA GLU A 101 9.70 -0.29 0.73
C GLU A 101 8.88 -1.29 -0.08
N GLY A 102 9.48 -1.88 -1.11
CA GLY A 102 8.84 -2.92 -1.92
C GLY A 102 8.47 -4.15 -1.11
N ARG A 103 9.40 -4.67 -0.29
CA ARG A 103 9.14 -5.81 0.61
C ARG A 103 8.04 -5.49 1.61
N ARG A 104 8.14 -4.35 2.31
CA ARG A 104 7.15 -3.94 3.30
C ARG A 104 5.76 -3.79 2.70
N LEU A 105 5.64 -3.21 1.51
CA LEU A 105 4.35 -3.10 0.83
C LEU A 105 3.80 -4.47 0.47
N SER A 106 4.66 -5.38 0.01
CA SER A 106 4.29 -6.77 -0.27
C SER A 106 3.81 -7.48 1.00
N ASP A 107 4.52 -7.34 2.11
CA ASP A 107 4.16 -7.97 3.38
C ASP A 107 2.81 -7.44 3.90
N LEU A 108 2.59 -6.12 3.80
CA LEU A 108 1.30 -5.52 4.15
C LEU A 108 0.17 -6.04 3.24
N ALA A 109 0.41 -6.16 1.94
CA ALA A 109 -0.56 -6.72 1.00
C ALA A 109 -0.90 -8.17 1.34
N SER A 110 0.10 -9.01 1.60
CA SER A 110 -0.11 -10.40 2.02
C SER A 110 -0.92 -10.50 3.31
N ASN A 111 -0.57 -9.71 4.34
CA ASN A 111 -1.30 -9.69 5.61
C ASN A 111 -2.76 -9.25 5.44
N MET A 112 -3.03 -8.28 4.55
CA MET A 112 -4.39 -7.86 4.24
C MET A 112 -5.17 -8.96 3.51
N ILE A 113 -4.55 -9.66 2.56
CA ILE A 113 -5.17 -10.78 1.84
C ILE A 113 -5.52 -11.91 2.82
N GLU A 114 -4.60 -12.30 3.70
CA GLU A 114 -4.85 -13.33 4.72
C GLU A 114 -5.99 -12.94 5.66
N THR A 115 -6.02 -11.67 6.08
CA THR A 115 -7.12 -11.16 6.91
C THR A 115 -8.44 -11.21 6.17
N MET A 116 -8.47 -10.84 4.89
CA MET A 116 -9.68 -10.91 4.06
C MET A 116 -10.16 -12.35 3.88
N ASP A 117 -9.26 -13.28 3.56
CA ASP A 117 -9.59 -14.69 3.38
C ASP A 117 -10.20 -15.29 4.66
N ARG A 118 -9.56 -15.03 5.81
CA ARG A 118 -10.10 -15.45 7.11
C ARG A 118 -11.49 -14.86 7.38
N ASN A 119 -11.69 -13.57 7.12
CA ASN A 119 -12.99 -12.92 7.31
C ASN A 119 -14.06 -13.55 6.41
N LEU A 120 -13.78 -13.75 5.12
CA LEU A 120 -14.73 -14.36 4.17
C LEU A 120 -15.04 -15.82 4.53
N TYR A 121 -14.02 -16.56 4.97
CA TYR A 121 -14.18 -17.93 5.46
C TYR A 121 -15.09 -17.98 6.69
N GLU A 122 -14.88 -17.11 7.67
CA GLU A 122 -15.73 -16.98 8.86
C GLU A 122 -17.21 -16.73 8.48
N ARG A 123 -17.50 -15.88 7.48
CA ARG A 123 -18.88 -15.67 6.99
C ARG A 123 -19.52 -16.92 6.40
N SER A 124 -18.72 -17.72 5.71
CA SER A 124 -19.19 -19.01 5.21
C SER A 124 -19.57 -19.95 6.36
N CYS A 125 -18.80 -19.94 7.44
CA CYS A 125 -19.08 -20.73 8.64
C CYS A 125 -20.33 -20.21 9.37
N ASP A 126 -20.45 -18.89 9.53
CA ASP A 126 -21.58 -18.22 10.17
C ASP A 126 -22.91 -18.64 9.53
N VAL A 127 -23.07 -18.52 8.21
CA VAL A 127 -24.33 -18.85 7.53
C VAL A 127 -24.71 -20.33 7.72
N ARG A 128 -23.73 -21.24 7.67
CA ARG A 128 -23.97 -22.68 7.83
C ARG A 128 -24.31 -23.03 9.27
N TRP A 129 -23.60 -22.46 10.22
CA TRP A 129 -23.86 -22.68 11.64
C TRP A 129 -25.23 -22.13 12.04
N TRP A 130 -25.53 -20.89 11.67
CA TRP A 130 -26.82 -20.28 12.01
C TRP A 130 -28.00 -20.96 11.32
N ALA A 131 -27.82 -21.54 10.13
CA ALA A 131 -28.86 -22.35 9.48
C ALA A 131 -29.24 -23.62 10.28
N THR A 132 -28.51 -23.96 11.34
CA THR A 132 -28.82 -25.07 12.25
C THR A 132 -29.50 -24.63 13.55
N ASP A 133 -29.71 -23.32 13.77
CA ASP A 133 -30.40 -22.83 14.98
C ASP A 133 -31.83 -23.39 15.04
N SER A 134 -32.18 -23.99 16.17
CA SER A 134 -33.46 -24.70 16.33
C SER A 134 -34.66 -23.78 16.09
N SER A 135 -34.57 -22.49 16.43
CA SER A 135 -35.66 -21.54 16.20
C SER A 135 -35.99 -21.34 14.72
N LEU A 136 -34.99 -21.48 13.84
CA LEU A 136 -35.15 -21.38 12.39
C LEU A 136 -35.71 -22.69 11.82
N VAL A 137 -35.18 -23.81 12.30
CA VAL A 137 -35.65 -25.15 11.89
C VAL A 137 -37.09 -25.38 12.32
N ASP A 138 -37.45 -25.03 13.55
CA ASP A 138 -38.81 -25.17 14.10
C ASP A 138 -39.80 -24.27 13.37
N LEU A 139 -39.39 -23.03 13.05
CA LEU A 139 -40.18 -22.11 12.24
C LEU A 139 -40.51 -22.70 10.87
N LEU A 140 -39.51 -23.19 10.16
CA LEU A 140 -39.70 -23.72 8.81
C LEU A 140 -40.39 -25.10 8.80
N SER A 141 -40.30 -25.85 9.89
CA SER A 141 -40.97 -27.16 10.02
C SER A 141 -42.44 -27.03 10.38
N SER A 142 -42.78 -26.10 11.27
CA SER A 142 -44.13 -25.96 11.84
C SER A 142 -44.94 -24.80 11.26
N GLY A 143 -44.27 -23.83 10.64
CA GLY A 143 -44.86 -22.55 10.23
C GLY A 143 -45.17 -21.61 11.41
N GLN A 144 -44.71 -21.92 12.62
CA GLN A 144 -44.96 -21.13 13.84
C GLN A 144 -43.65 -20.68 14.49
N GLY A 145 -43.69 -19.60 15.28
CA GLY A 145 -42.51 -19.12 16.02
C GLY A 145 -41.71 -18.01 15.31
N GLU A 146 -42.30 -17.33 14.33
CA GLU A 146 -41.72 -16.19 13.59
C GLU A 146 -41.06 -15.16 14.53
N ARG A 147 -41.79 -14.76 15.58
CA ARG A 147 -41.30 -13.76 16.54
C ARG A 147 -40.04 -14.24 17.25
N HIS A 148 -40.03 -15.50 17.70
CA HIS A 148 -38.88 -16.06 18.40
C HIS A 148 -37.67 -16.17 17.48
N ALA A 149 -37.86 -16.66 16.25
CA ALA A 149 -36.80 -16.72 15.25
C ALA A 149 -36.23 -15.32 14.94
N SER A 150 -37.09 -14.32 14.75
CA SER A 150 -36.66 -12.93 14.51
C SER A 150 -35.90 -12.32 15.70
N GLU A 151 -36.32 -12.62 16.94
CA GLU A 151 -35.59 -12.23 18.16
C GLU A 151 -34.20 -12.90 18.22
N ARG A 152 -34.10 -14.19 17.85
CA ARG A 152 -32.83 -14.92 17.77
C ARG A 152 -31.88 -14.32 16.74
N LEU A 153 -32.38 -14.00 15.54
CA LEU A 153 -31.61 -13.31 14.50
C LEU A 153 -31.16 -11.90 14.96
N SER A 154 -32.00 -11.19 15.72
CA SER A 154 -31.64 -9.88 16.30
C SER A 154 -30.44 -9.98 17.25
N VAL A 155 -30.42 -11.00 18.13
CA VAL A 155 -29.31 -11.24 19.07
C VAL A 155 -27.99 -11.50 18.33
N ILE A 156 -28.04 -12.26 17.23
CA ILE A 156 -26.90 -12.47 16.35
C ILE A 156 -26.42 -11.12 15.80
N LEU A 157 -27.32 -10.31 15.24
CA LEU A 157 -26.99 -9.01 14.65
C LEU A 157 -26.47 -7.97 15.64
N ASP A 158 -26.86 -8.06 16.91
CA ASP A 158 -26.32 -7.19 17.96
C ASP A 158 -24.89 -7.58 18.35
N SER A 159 -24.53 -8.86 18.16
CA SER A 159 -23.18 -9.37 18.39
C SER A 159 -22.26 -9.19 17.17
N TYR A 160 -22.83 -9.19 15.95
CA TYR A 160 -22.10 -9.09 14.69
C TYR A 160 -22.54 -7.85 13.89
N THR A 161 -21.87 -6.73 14.11
CA THR A 161 -22.26 -5.40 13.60
C THR A 161 -22.01 -5.16 12.11
N VAL A 162 -21.37 -6.10 11.42
CA VAL A 162 -21.01 -5.98 9.99
C VAL A 162 -22.17 -6.33 9.05
N TYR A 163 -23.16 -7.05 9.55
CA TYR A 163 -24.34 -7.45 8.78
C TYR A 163 -25.41 -6.37 8.82
N LEU A 164 -26.05 -6.13 7.69
CA LEU A 164 -27.23 -5.26 7.60
C LEU A 164 -28.45 -5.97 8.16
N ASP A 165 -28.67 -7.21 7.74
CA ASP A 165 -29.79 -8.04 8.18
C ASP A 165 -29.54 -9.53 7.86
N LEU A 166 -30.32 -10.39 8.50
CA LEU A 166 -30.41 -11.84 8.24
C LEU A 166 -31.87 -12.18 7.93
N TRP A 167 -32.12 -12.96 6.88
CA TRP A 167 -33.47 -13.34 6.45
C TRP A 167 -33.63 -14.84 6.38
N VAL A 168 -34.80 -15.32 6.79
CA VAL A 168 -35.22 -16.71 6.63
C VAL A 168 -36.37 -16.73 5.64
N ALA A 169 -36.18 -17.42 4.52
CA ALA A 169 -37.22 -17.66 3.52
C ALA A 169 -37.68 -19.11 3.55
N ASP A 170 -38.99 -19.35 3.43
CA ASP A 170 -39.55 -20.69 3.31
C ASP A 170 -39.24 -21.34 1.95
N ALA A 171 -39.60 -22.61 1.77
CA ALA A 171 -39.37 -23.35 0.52
C ALA A 171 -40.05 -22.72 -0.72
N SER A 172 -41.04 -21.84 -0.52
CA SER A 172 -41.69 -21.10 -1.62
C SER A 172 -40.98 -19.80 -1.97
N GLY A 173 -40.01 -19.37 -1.15
CA GLY A 173 -39.27 -18.13 -1.31
C GLY A 173 -39.94 -16.93 -0.63
N ARG A 174 -40.88 -17.15 0.29
CA ARG A 174 -41.43 -16.06 1.11
C ARG A 174 -40.57 -15.84 2.34
N VAL A 175 -40.20 -14.61 2.63
CA VAL A 175 -39.47 -14.28 3.87
C VAL A 175 -40.41 -14.39 5.08
N VAL A 176 -40.07 -15.27 6.01
CA VAL A 176 -40.87 -15.61 7.20
C VAL A 176 -40.21 -15.20 8.52
N ALA A 177 -38.95 -14.75 8.50
CA ALA A 177 -38.31 -14.07 9.63
C ALA A 177 -37.19 -13.14 9.13
N SER A 178 -36.97 -12.05 9.87
CA SER A 178 -35.88 -11.08 9.66
C SER A 178 -35.23 -10.74 11.00
N GLY A 179 -33.93 -10.43 11.00
CA GLY A 179 -33.20 -9.98 12.18
C GLY A 179 -33.41 -8.50 12.51
N ARG A 180 -33.93 -7.68 11.59
CA ARG A 180 -34.23 -6.25 11.82
C ARG A 180 -35.61 -5.85 11.29
N PRO A 181 -36.71 -6.52 11.69
CA PRO A 181 -38.04 -6.25 11.16
C PRO A 181 -38.52 -4.81 11.43
N GLY A 182 -38.04 -4.16 12.51
CA GLY A 182 -38.33 -2.76 12.79
C GLY A 182 -37.58 -1.76 11.89
N ARG A 183 -36.41 -2.14 11.34
CA ARG A 183 -35.60 -1.29 10.46
C ARG A 183 -35.98 -1.46 9.00
N TYR A 184 -36.31 -2.68 8.58
CA TYR A 184 -36.68 -3.03 7.22
C TYR A 184 -38.05 -3.75 7.21
N PRO A 185 -39.15 -3.05 7.56
CA PRO A 185 -40.47 -3.68 7.69
C PRO A 185 -40.99 -4.31 6.40
N GLN A 186 -40.56 -3.81 5.23
CA GLN A 186 -40.91 -4.34 3.91
C GLN A 186 -40.34 -5.74 3.61
N VAL A 187 -39.38 -6.21 4.39
CA VAL A 187 -38.74 -7.52 4.18
C VAL A 187 -39.70 -8.65 4.53
N MET A 188 -40.46 -8.51 5.61
CA MET A 188 -41.35 -9.57 6.08
C MET A 188 -42.44 -9.85 5.05
N GLY A 189 -42.57 -11.13 4.67
CA GLY A 189 -43.52 -11.57 3.65
C GLY A 189 -43.11 -11.27 2.20
N ALA A 190 -41.95 -10.67 1.95
CA ALA A 190 -41.46 -10.44 0.59
C ALA A 190 -41.21 -11.76 -0.15
N ASP A 191 -41.47 -11.76 -1.47
CA ASP A 191 -41.14 -12.88 -2.35
C ASP A 191 -39.71 -12.69 -2.89
N VAL A 192 -38.82 -13.58 -2.47
CA VAL A 192 -37.41 -13.65 -2.86
C VAL A 192 -37.09 -14.90 -3.68
N SER A 193 -38.11 -15.64 -4.14
CA SER A 193 -37.95 -16.89 -4.91
C SER A 193 -37.09 -16.75 -6.17
N HIS A 194 -37.13 -15.56 -6.78
CA HIS A 194 -36.39 -15.22 -7.99
C HIS A 194 -34.93 -14.81 -7.70
N SER A 195 -34.63 -14.43 -6.47
CA SER A 195 -33.30 -13.95 -6.08
C SER A 195 -32.25 -15.06 -6.23
N GLU A 196 -31.04 -14.69 -6.64
CA GLU A 196 -29.97 -15.67 -6.83
C GLU A 196 -29.56 -16.32 -5.52
N TRP A 197 -29.53 -15.56 -4.42
CA TRP A 197 -29.13 -16.09 -3.11
C TRP A 197 -30.10 -17.15 -2.62
N PHE A 198 -31.40 -16.96 -2.84
CA PHE A 198 -32.41 -17.95 -2.48
C PHE A 198 -32.27 -19.21 -3.33
N ARG A 199 -32.23 -19.08 -4.66
CA ARG A 199 -32.12 -20.22 -5.58
C ARG A 199 -30.86 -21.04 -5.32
N ARG A 200 -29.72 -20.39 -5.14
CA ARG A 200 -28.45 -21.07 -4.86
C ARG A 200 -28.39 -21.63 -3.44
N GLY A 201 -29.00 -20.95 -2.48
CA GLY A 201 -29.14 -21.44 -1.10
C GLY A 201 -29.99 -22.73 -1.03
N MET A 202 -31.14 -22.76 -1.71
CA MET A 202 -31.97 -23.97 -1.83
C MET A 202 -31.25 -25.11 -2.55
N ALA A 203 -30.37 -24.79 -3.50
CA ALA A 203 -29.63 -25.76 -4.31
C ALA A 203 -28.37 -26.31 -3.61
N THR A 204 -28.05 -25.90 -2.38
CA THR A 204 -26.92 -26.49 -1.66
C THR A 204 -27.14 -28.00 -1.47
N ALA A 205 -26.07 -28.80 -1.59
CA ALA A 205 -26.21 -30.26 -1.53
C ALA A 205 -26.35 -30.77 -0.09
N SER A 206 -25.62 -30.17 0.85
CA SER A 206 -25.62 -30.50 2.28
C SER A 206 -25.58 -29.25 3.16
N GLY A 207 -25.77 -29.41 4.47
CA GLY A 207 -25.55 -28.35 5.47
C GLY A 207 -24.08 -27.93 5.60
N GLY A 208 -23.14 -28.66 4.96
CA GLY A 208 -21.75 -28.24 4.83
C GLY A 208 -21.51 -27.27 3.67
N ASP A 209 -22.49 -27.10 2.79
CA ASP A 209 -22.36 -26.26 1.60
C ASP A 209 -23.03 -24.90 1.80
N TYR A 210 -22.65 -23.94 0.96
CA TYR A 210 -23.18 -22.57 0.99
C TYR A 210 -23.04 -21.94 -0.39
N ALA A 211 -23.83 -20.90 -0.62
CA ALA A 211 -23.70 -20.00 -1.76
C ALA A 211 -23.09 -18.68 -1.28
N ALA A 212 -22.00 -18.26 -1.91
CA ALA A 212 -21.51 -16.89 -1.84
C ALA A 212 -21.82 -16.18 -3.16
N LEU A 213 -22.27 -14.94 -3.06
CA LEU A 213 -22.70 -14.13 -4.19
C LEU A 213 -21.87 -12.86 -4.31
N ASP A 214 -21.70 -12.42 -5.55
CA ASP A 214 -21.11 -11.13 -5.87
C ASP A 214 -21.93 -9.97 -5.29
N ILE A 215 -21.31 -8.79 -5.28
CA ILE A 215 -21.96 -7.59 -4.76
C ILE A 215 -23.14 -7.22 -5.65
N GLN A 216 -24.31 -7.10 -5.04
CA GLN A 216 -25.56 -6.77 -5.69
C GLN A 216 -26.31 -5.66 -4.95
N CYS A 217 -27.18 -4.96 -5.66
CA CYS A 217 -28.07 -3.98 -5.06
C CYS A 217 -29.30 -4.70 -4.47
N GLU A 218 -29.50 -4.61 -3.16
CA GLU A 218 -30.66 -5.20 -2.49
C GLU A 218 -31.72 -4.13 -2.17
N ARG A 219 -32.81 -4.14 -2.95
CA ARG A 219 -33.87 -3.13 -2.88
C ARG A 219 -34.60 -3.17 -1.54
N LEU A 220 -34.82 -4.34 -0.97
CA LEU A 220 -35.51 -4.48 0.32
C LEU A 220 -34.66 -3.95 1.49
N LEU A 221 -33.35 -3.76 1.28
CA LEU A 221 -32.43 -3.12 2.23
C LEU A 221 -32.17 -1.64 1.92
N GLY A 222 -33.07 -1.00 1.16
CA GLY A 222 -32.94 0.42 0.80
C GLY A 222 -31.86 0.66 -0.26
N ASP A 223 -31.83 -0.19 -1.29
CA ASP A 223 -30.87 -0.15 -2.40
C ASP A 223 -29.39 -0.26 -1.96
N ALA A 224 -29.16 -0.95 -0.84
CA ALA A 224 -27.82 -1.18 -0.32
C ALA A 224 -27.02 -2.09 -1.25
N GLN A 225 -25.74 -1.75 -1.47
CA GLN A 225 -24.78 -2.68 -2.07
C GLN A 225 -24.42 -3.73 -1.04
N VAL A 226 -24.74 -4.99 -1.32
CA VAL A 226 -24.55 -6.10 -0.40
C VAL A 226 -23.80 -7.25 -1.04
N ALA A 227 -22.87 -7.86 -0.29
CA ALA A 227 -22.49 -9.23 -0.56
C ALA A 227 -23.42 -10.15 0.25
N SER A 228 -23.74 -11.31 -0.29
CA SER A 228 -24.71 -12.23 0.32
C SER A 228 -24.13 -13.62 0.45
N TYR A 229 -24.38 -14.25 1.59
CA TYR A 229 -24.15 -15.68 1.79
C TYR A 229 -25.48 -16.35 2.10
N ALA A 230 -25.70 -17.53 1.55
CA ALA A 230 -26.95 -18.25 1.74
C ALA A 230 -26.72 -19.76 1.84
N THR A 231 -27.54 -20.44 2.63
CA THR A 231 -27.61 -21.91 2.60
C THR A 231 -28.98 -22.39 3.06
N ALA A 232 -29.33 -23.61 2.63
CA ALA A 232 -30.55 -24.27 3.04
C ALA A 232 -30.58 -24.52 4.56
N VAL A 233 -31.67 -24.13 5.20
CA VAL A 233 -32.06 -24.64 6.52
C VAL A 233 -32.69 -26.01 6.31
N ARG A 234 -32.22 -27.02 7.03
CA ARG A 234 -32.59 -28.42 6.80
C ARG A 234 -33.35 -29.03 7.96
N ALA A 235 -34.22 -29.97 7.64
CA ALA A 235 -35.04 -30.68 8.62
C ALA A 235 -34.18 -31.30 9.73
N GLY A 236 -34.58 -31.05 10.99
CA GLY A 236 -33.89 -31.56 12.17
C GLY A 236 -32.47 -31.03 12.37
N ALA A 237 -32.10 -29.94 11.70
CA ALA A 237 -30.71 -29.47 11.61
C ALA A 237 -29.72 -30.55 11.08
N ASP A 238 -30.23 -31.59 10.42
CA ASP A 238 -29.41 -32.66 9.85
C ASP A 238 -28.67 -32.13 8.62
N ARG A 239 -27.37 -32.38 8.58
CA ARG A 239 -26.49 -32.05 7.46
C ARG A 239 -27.05 -32.56 6.12
N ASN A 240 -27.67 -33.73 6.12
CA ASN A 240 -28.26 -34.32 4.91
C ASN A 240 -29.80 -34.27 4.90
N GLY A 241 -30.39 -33.52 5.83
CA GLY A 241 -31.83 -33.33 5.93
C GLY A 241 -32.41 -32.65 4.68
N LYS A 242 -33.70 -32.87 4.44
CA LYS A 242 -34.44 -32.19 3.38
C LYS A 242 -34.39 -30.66 3.59
N PRO A 243 -34.07 -29.85 2.55
CA PRO A 243 -34.20 -28.39 2.62
C PRO A 243 -35.64 -27.98 2.96
N LEU A 244 -35.79 -27.15 3.99
CA LEU A 244 -37.07 -26.57 4.41
C LEU A 244 -37.24 -25.11 3.95
N GLY A 245 -36.13 -24.43 3.71
CA GLY A 245 -36.06 -23.02 3.35
C GLY A 245 -34.59 -22.57 3.29
N VAL A 246 -34.34 -21.27 3.27
CA VAL A 246 -32.99 -20.70 3.15
C VAL A 246 -32.76 -19.64 4.22
N LEU A 247 -31.58 -19.68 4.83
CA LEU A 247 -31.03 -18.55 5.58
C LEU A 247 -30.15 -17.74 4.64
N GLY A 248 -30.46 -16.46 4.46
CA GLY A 248 -29.62 -15.48 3.77
C GLY A 248 -29.04 -14.47 4.76
N ILE A 249 -27.75 -14.16 4.65
CA ILE A 249 -27.09 -13.12 5.44
C ILE A 249 -26.56 -12.04 4.50
N PHE A 250 -26.80 -10.77 4.85
CA PHE A 250 -26.53 -9.63 4.00
C PHE A 250 -25.57 -8.68 4.70
N LEU A 251 -24.42 -8.43 4.09
CA LEU A 251 -23.39 -7.54 4.63
C LEU A 251 -23.18 -6.35 3.72
N VAL A 252 -22.97 -5.18 4.32
CA VAL A 252 -22.81 -3.94 3.54
C VAL A 252 -21.48 -3.95 2.81
N HIS A 253 -21.53 -3.83 1.49
CA HIS A 253 -20.37 -3.44 0.72
C HIS A 253 -20.32 -1.90 0.67
N ARG A 254 -19.61 -1.31 1.63
CA ARG A 254 -19.10 0.04 1.44
C ARG A 254 -17.89 -0.10 0.53
N GLY A 255 -18.07 0.14 -0.76
CA GLY A 255 -16.94 0.12 -1.70
C GLY A 255 -15.77 0.97 -1.21
N ILE A 256 -14.59 0.79 -1.81
CA ILE A 256 -13.47 1.68 -1.55
C ILE A 256 -14.01 3.11 -1.74
N PRO A 257 -14.04 3.97 -0.70
CA PRO A 257 -14.58 5.29 -0.86
C PRO A 257 -13.85 5.94 -2.04
N GLY A 258 -14.60 6.45 -3.03
CA GLY A 258 -14.06 7.13 -4.22
C GLY A 258 -13.17 8.34 -3.92
N ASN A 259 -12.92 8.62 -2.62
CA ASN A 259 -11.95 9.56 -2.10
C ASN A 259 -10.54 8.97 -1.86
N ALA A 260 -10.24 7.72 -2.25
CA ALA A 260 -8.85 7.26 -2.30
C ALA A 260 -7.97 8.21 -3.13
N ASP A 261 -8.52 8.75 -4.22
CA ASP A 261 -7.89 9.80 -5.05
C ASP A 261 -7.71 11.13 -4.32
N ARG A 262 -8.61 11.48 -3.40
CA ARG A 262 -8.53 12.74 -2.63
C ARG A 262 -7.51 12.67 -1.49
N ILE A 263 -7.33 11.48 -0.90
CA ILE A 263 -6.33 11.22 0.13
C ILE A 263 -4.93 11.16 -0.51
N LEU A 264 -4.81 10.58 -1.71
CA LEU A 264 -3.55 10.59 -2.46
C LEU A 264 -3.21 11.99 -2.98
N ARG A 265 -4.16 12.76 -3.55
CA ARG A 265 -3.90 14.14 -4.00
C ARG A 265 -3.47 15.10 -2.89
N LYS A 266 -4.04 15.00 -1.67
CA LYS A 266 -3.62 15.82 -0.52
C LYS A 266 -2.24 15.47 0.03
N LYS A 267 -1.67 14.32 -0.33
CA LYS A 267 -0.32 13.91 0.09
C LYS A 267 0.76 14.36 -0.90
N TYR A 268 0.37 14.83 -2.09
CA TYR A 268 1.27 15.23 -3.18
C TYR A 268 0.99 16.64 -3.73
N SER A 269 0.16 17.44 -3.05
CA SER A 269 0.01 18.89 -3.22
C SER A 269 0.61 19.62 -2.04
#